data_AF-A0A7C2ZGY6-F1
#
_entry.id   AF-A0A7C2ZGY6-F1
#
_cell.length_a   1.000
_cell.length_b   1.000
_cell.length_c   1.000
_cell.angle_alpha   90.00
_cell.angle_beta   90.00
_cell.angle_gamma   90.00
#
_symmetry.space_group_name_H-M   'P 1'
#
loop_
_entity.id
_entity.type
_entity.pdbx_description
1 polymer ?
#
loop_
_entity_poly.entity_id
_entity_poly.type
_entity_poly.pdbx_seq_one_letter_code
_entity_poly.pdbx_strand_id
1 'polypeptide(L)'
;MEKDLRERLEKIKKLSLDPFNPEALRVELESLIKDLPNMKPEELIEVRVFLQELNARLEENYTICFGWVEKALKEGFRREV
;
A
#
# COMPACT_ATOMS: atom_id res chain seq x y z
N MET A 1 -22.27 -1.46 -7.64
CA MET A 1 -21.64 -1.58 -6.31
C MET A 1 -20.45 -2.53 -6.38
N GLU A 2 -20.61 -3.84 -6.63
CA GLU A 2 -19.45 -4.76 -6.79
C GLU A 2 -18.43 -4.35 -7.87
N LYS A 3 -18.90 -3.92 -9.04
CA LYS A 3 -18.01 -3.51 -10.14
C LYS A 3 -17.18 -2.27 -9.79
N ASP A 4 -17.76 -1.36 -9.00
CA ASP A 4 -17.13 -0.12 -8.55
C ASP A 4 -16.05 -0.39 -7.50
N LEU A 5 -16.33 -1.30 -6.54
CA LEU A 5 -15.35 -1.72 -5.56
C LEU A 5 -14.13 -2.38 -6.22
N ARG A 6 -14.35 -3.34 -7.13
CA ARG A 6 -13.24 -4.04 -7.80
C ARG A 6 -12.37 -3.10 -8.63
N GLU A 7 -12.96 -2.18 -9.37
CA GLU A 7 -12.22 -1.16 -10.12
C GLU A 7 -11.37 -0.29 -9.20
N ARG A 8 -11.90 0.08 -8.04
CA ARG A 8 -11.18 0.84 -7.02
C ARG A 8 -10.04 0.06 -6.37
N LEU A 9 -10.26 -1.20 -6.00
CA LEU A 9 -9.20 -2.05 -5.45
C LEU A 9 -8.06 -2.23 -6.47
N GLU A 10 -8.39 -2.41 -7.74
CA GLU A 10 -7.39 -2.50 -8.81
C GLU A 10 -6.63 -1.18 -9.01
N LYS A 11 -7.29 -0.04 -8.85
CA LYS A 11 -6.62 1.28 -8.84
C LYS A 11 -5.64 1.40 -7.67
N ILE A 12 -6.05 1.05 -6.46
CA ILE A 12 -5.19 1.06 -5.27
C ILE A 12 -3.99 0.13 -5.49
N LYS A 13 -4.22 -1.06 -6.05
CA LYS A 13 -3.17 -2.01 -6.41
C LYS A 13 -2.14 -1.38 -7.36
N LYS A 14 -2.58 -0.71 -8.42
CA LYS A 14 -1.68 -0.05 -9.37
C LYS A 14 -0.87 1.07 -8.72
N LEU A 15 -1.51 1.89 -7.88
CA LEU A 15 -0.83 2.95 -7.14
C LEU A 15 0.21 2.40 -6.16
N SER A 16 -0.03 1.23 -5.59
CA SER A 16 0.93 0.56 -4.70
C SER A 16 2.20 0.04 -5.39
N LEU A 17 2.25 0.03 -6.72
CA LEU A 17 3.44 -0.39 -7.46
C LEU A 17 4.51 0.71 -7.56
N ASP A 18 4.16 1.96 -7.29
CA ASP A 18 5.10 3.09 -7.29
C ASP A 18 5.47 3.47 -5.85
N PRO A 19 6.62 3.00 -5.33
CA PRO A 19 7.05 3.30 -3.97
C PRO A 19 7.48 4.76 -3.77
N PHE A 20 7.68 5.54 -4.85
CA PHE A 20 8.14 6.92 -4.81
C PHE A 20 7.01 7.96 -4.90
N ASN A 21 5.78 7.52 -5.15
CA ASN A 21 4.61 8.38 -5.21
C ASN A 21 3.47 7.89 -4.28
N PRO A 22 3.68 7.95 -2.94
CA PRO A 22 2.73 7.38 -1.97
C PRO A 22 1.44 8.21 -1.82
N GLU A 23 1.44 9.47 -2.24
CA GLU A 23 0.35 10.39 -1.94
C GLU A 23 -0.96 10.01 -2.65
N ALA A 24 -0.86 9.62 -3.92
CA ALA A 24 -2.02 9.13 -4.68
C ALA A 24 -2.62 7.87 -4.03
N LEU A 25 -1.76 6.96 -3.55
CA LEU A 25 -2.19 5.76 -2.82
C LEU A 25 -2.89 6.12 -1.51
N ARG A 26 -2.30 7.06 -0.73
CA ARG A 26 -2.87 7.56 0.53
C ARG A 26 -4.28 8.11 0.33
N VAL A 27 -4.47 8.97 -0.67
CA VAL A 27 -5.78 9.60 -0.96
C VAL A 27 -6.86 8.55 -1.26
N GLU A 28 -6.54 7.53 -2.06
CA GLU A 28 -7.50 6.46 -2.39
C GLU A 28 -7.83 5.59 -1.17
N LEU A 29 -6.84 5.29 -0.32
CA LEU A 29 -7.04 4.55 0.93
C LEU A 29 -7.89 5.33 1.93
N GLU A 30 -7.63 6.62 2.11
CA GLU A 30 -8.45 7.48 2.98
C GLU A 30 -9.89 7.58 2.50
N SER A 31 -10.07 7.69 1.19
CA SER A 31 -11.38 7.63 0.58
C SER A 31 -12.05 6.28 0.87
N LEU A 32 -11.33 5.16 0.75
CA LEU A 32 -11.88 3.82 0.99
C LEU A 32 -12.33 3.66 2.45
N ILE A 33 -11.54 4.15 3.40
CA ILE A 33 -11.84 4.12 4.84
C ILE A 33 -13.17 4.81 5.14
N LYS A 34 -13.45 5.95 4.50
CA LYS A 34 -14.71 6.70 4.70
C LYS A 34 -15.93 5.91 4.25
N ASP A 35 -15.77 5.02 3.28
CA ASP A 35 -16.86 4.24 2.70
C ASP A 35 -17.10 2.92 3.44
N LEU A 36 -16.12 2.39 4.19
CA LEU A 36 -16.23 1.14 4.96
C LEU A 36 -17.51 1.01 5.81
N PRO A 37 -17.96 2.05 6.55
CA PRO A 37 -19.16 1.93 7.38
C PRO A 37 -20.45 1.65 6.58
N ASN A 38 -20.46 1.96 5.28
CA ASN A 38 -21.63 1.83 4.41
C ASN A 38 -21.56 0.58 3.52
N MET A 39 -20.47 -0.19 3.58
CA MET A 39 -20.27 -1.38 2.76
C MET A 39 -21.03 -2.59 3.31
N LYS A 40 -21.38 -3.50 2.42
CA LYS A 40 -21.97 -4.78 2.79
C LYS A 40 -20.93 -5.71 3.43
N PRO A 41 -21.35 -6.69 4.25
CA PRO A 41 -20.43 -7.66 4.84
C PRO A 41 -19.55 -8.38 3.81
N GLU A 42 -20.09 -8.71 2.64
CA GLU A 42 -19.34 -9.41 1.58
C GLU A 42 -18.24 -8.52 0.99
N GLU A 43 -18.54 -7.23 0.77
CA GLU A 43 -17.59 -6.22 0.30
C GLU A 43 -16.47 -5.99 1.33
N LEU A 44 -16.81 -5.96 2.62
CA LEU A 44 -15.84 -5.83 3.71
C LEU A 44 -14.87 -7.03 3.77
N ILE A 45 -15.33 -8.24 3.46
CA ILE A 45 -14.46 -9.41 3.37
C ILE A 45 -13.49 -9.27 2.20
N GLU A 46 -13.97 -8.87 1.02
CA GLU A 46 -13.10 -8.61 -0.15
C GLU A 46 -12.04 -7.55 0.16
N VAL A 47 -12.44 -6.44 0.77
CA VAL A 47 -11.52 -5.36 1.18
C VAL A 47 -10.50 -5.88 2.19
N ARG A 48 -10.90 -6.67 3.18
CA ARG A 48 -10.00 -7.23 4.19
C ARG A 48 -8.91 -8.10 3.55
N VAL A 49 -9.30 -8.99 2.63
CA VAL A 49 -8.36 -9.86 1.90
C VAL A 49 -7.38 -9.01 1.11
N PHE A 50 -7.89 -8.02 0.38
CA PHE A 50 -7.05 -7.11 -0.40
C PHE A 50 -6.06 -6.31 0.47
N LEU A 51 -6.49 -5.80 1.64
CA LEU A 51 -5.61 -5.03 2.53
C LEU A 51 -4.47 -5.88 3.10
N GLN A 52 -4.67 -7.19 3.29
CA GLN A 52 -3.60 -8.10 3.71
C GLN A 52 -2.51 -8.23 2.62
N GLU A 53 -2.93 -8.38 1.36
CA GLU A 53 -2.01 -8.40 0.21
C GLU A 53 -1.29 -7.06 0.05
N LEU A 54 -2.01 -5.95 0.22
CA LEU A 54 -1.46 -4.60 0.11
C LEU A 54 -0.40 -4.34 1.19
N ASN A 55 -0.58 -4.84 2.41
CA ASN A 55 0.39 -4.63 3.49
C ASN A 55 1.77 -5.19 3.14
N ALA A 56 1.82 -6.41 2.59
CA ALA A 56 3.08 -7.01 2.14
C ALA A 56 3.77 -6.15 1.06
N ARG A 57 3.00 -5.60 0.11
CA ARG A 57 3.52 -4.67 -0.90
C ARG A 57 4.08 -3.39 -0.28
N LEU A 58 3.40 -2.82 0.71
CA LEU A 58 3.87 -1.60 1.38
C LEU A 58 5.17 -1.81 2.15
N GLU A 59 5.36 -2.98 2.76
CA GLU A 59 6.62 -3.36 3.41
C GLU A 59 7.76 -3.50 2.40
N GLU A 60 7.50 -4.08 1.23
CA GLU A 60 8.46 -4.11 0.12
C GLU A 60 8.81 -2.68 -0.35
N ASN A 61 7.81 -1.82 -0.53
CA ASN A 61 8.01 -0.42 -0.93
C ASN A 61 8.86 0.35 0.08
N TYR A 62 8.59 0.16 1.38
CA TYR A 62 9.42 0.73 2.45
C TYR A 62 10.87 0.24 2.36
N THR A 63 11.07 -1.06 2.15
CA THR A 63 12.40 -1.65 1.99
C THR A 63 13.14 -1.08 0.78
N ILE A 64 12.45 -0.88 -0.35
CA ILE A 64 12.99 -0.27 -1.56
C ILE A 64 13.44 1.17 -1.29
N CYS A 65 12.57 1.98 -0.68
CA CYS A 65 12.84 3.41 -0.46
C CYS A 65 13.86 3.67 0.67
N PHE A 66 13.82 2.88 1.73
CA PHE A 66 14.52 3.19 2.99
C PHE A 66 15.37 2.05 3.54
N GLY A 67 15.31 0.84 2.97
CA GLY A 67 16.09 -0.30 3.46
C GLY A 67 17.60 -0.07 3.39
N TRP A 68 18.06 0.75 2.45
CA TRP A 68 19.47 1.17 2.38
C TRP A 68 19.87 2.07 3.55
N VAL A 69 18.98 2.91 4.08
CA VAL A 69 19.24 3.76 5.25
C VAL A 69 19.43 2.89 6.48
N GLU A 70 18.54 1.92 6.68
CA GLU A 70 18.66 0.99 7.80
C GLU A 70 19.95 0.18 7.73
N LYS A 71 20.33 -0.28 6.53
CA LYS A 71 21.58 -0.99 6.31
C LYS A 71 22.79 -0.10 6.61
N ALA A 72 22.79 1.13 6.11
CA ALA A 72 23.87 2.09 6.34
C ALA A 72 24.02 2.48 7.82
N LEU A 73 22.91 2.59 8.56
CA LEU A 73 22.92 2.85 10.01
C LEU A 73 23.44 1.65 10.81
N LYS A 74 23.09 0.41 10.42
CA LYS A 74 23.49 -0.82 11.13
C LYS A 74 24.93 -1.23 10.85
N GLU A 75 25.38 -1.14 9.60
CA GLU A 75 26.69 -1.64 9.16
C GLU A 75 27.77 -0.53 9.12
N GLY A 76 27.36 0.73 9.26
CA GLY A 76 28.20 1.90 9.03
C GLY A 76 28.41 2.17 7.54
N PHE A 77 28.51 3.43 7.14
CA PHE A 77 28.90 3.79 5.77
C PHE A 77 30.37 3.39 5.54
N ARG A 78 30.63 2.15 5.11
CA ARG A 78 31.93 1.82 4.54
C ARG A 78 32.04 2.50 3.18
N ARG A 79 32.76 3.63 3.14
CA ARG A 79 33.32 4.17 1.89
C ARG A 79 34.36 3.17 1.40
N GLU A 80 33.97 2.32 0.46
CA GLU A 80 34.95 1.81 -0.50
C GLU A 80 35.09 2.91 -1.56
N VAL A 81 36.24 3.58 -1.54
CA VAL A 81 36.66 4.61 -2.51
C VAL A 81 37.32 3.93 -3.68
#